data_AF-W1Y9G0-F1
#
_entry.id   AF-W1Y9G0-F1
#
_cell.length_a   1.000
_cell.length_b   1.000
_cell.length_c   1.000
_cell.angle_alpha   90.00
_cell.angle_beta   90.00
_cell.angle_gamma   90.00
#
_symmetry.space_group_name_H-M   'P 1'
#
loop_
_entity.id
_entity.type
_entity.pdbx_description
1 polymer ?
#
loop_
_entity_poly.entity_id
_entity_poly.type
_entity_poly.pdbx_seq_one_letter_code
_entity_poly.pdbx_strand_id
1 'polypeptide(L)'
;EMLETVAENDEEFMELYLEDPDSVTIDQLKAAIRRGVLASAFTAVTCGTSFKNKGVQPLLDAIVDYLPSPLDVPAISGFKPGD
;
A
#
# COMPACT_ATOMS: atom_id res chain seq x y z
N GLU A 1 -1.48 6.52 -15.38
CA GLU A 1 -1.91 5.20 -14.89
C GLU A 1 -1.71 5.02 -13.38
N MET A 2 -0.48 4.88 -12.84
CA MET A 2 -0.31 4.61 -11.39
C MET A 2 -0.98 5.65 -10.47
N LEU A 3 -0.71 6.95 -10.67
CA LEU A 3 -1.27 8.02 -9.83
C LEU A 3 -2.80 8.11 -9.96
N GLU A 4 -3.32 7.83 -11.16
CA GLU A 4 -4.77 7.80 -11.42
C GLU A 4 -5.42 6.64 -10.66
N THR A 5 -4.84 5.43 -10.70
CA THR A 5 -5.35 4.29 -9.93
C THR A 5 -5.33 4.56 -8.43
N VAL A 6 -4.30 5.27 -7.93
CA VAL A 6 -4.26 5.66 -6.51
C VAL A 6 -5.38 6.66 -6.19
N ALA A 7 -5.56 7.69 -7.02
CA ALA A 7 -6.64 8.68 -6.85
C ALA A 7 -8.05 8.05 -6.94
N GLU A 8 -8.28 7.11 -7.85
CA GLU A 8 -9.57 6.43 -7.98
C GLU A 8 -9.97 5.62 -6.75
N ASN A 9 -9.00 5.22 -5.92
CA ASN A 9 -9.22 4.35 -4.76
C ASN A 9 -8.95 5.06 -3.42
N ASP A 10 -8.66 6.36 -3.44
CA ASP A 10 -8.32 7.15 -2.26
C ASP A 10 -8.82 8.59 -2.41
N GLU A 11 -9.93 8.90 -1.76
CA GLU A 11 -10.62 10.20 -1.87
C GLU A 11 -9.73 11.36 -1.40
N GLU A 12 -9.01 11.18 -0.29
CA GLU A 12 -8.07 12.18 0.24
C GLU A 12 -6.95 12.48 -0.76
N PHE A 13 -6.38 11.43 -1.38
CA PHE A 13 -5.34 11.60 -2.39
C PHE A 13 -5.89 12.20 -3.69
N MET A 14 -7.12 11.86 -4.08
CA MET A 14 -7.76 12.43 -5.27
C MET A 14 -7.94 13.94 -5.15
N GLU A 15 -8.44 14.41 -4.00
CA GLU A 15 -8.59 15.84 -3.75
C GLU A 15 -7.25 16.57 -3.84
N LEU A 16 -6.23 16.05 -3.15
CA LEU A 16 -4.87 16.61 -3.15
C LEU A 16 -4.28 16.67 -4.57
N TYR A 17 -4.45 15.60 -5.35
CA TYR A 17 -3.94 15.50 -6.72
C TYR A 17 -4.66 16.45 -7.69
N LEU A 18 -5.95 16.74 -7.47
CA LEU A 18 -6.71 17.67 -8.31
C LEU A 18 -6.46 19.15 -7.97
N GLU A 19 -6.15 19.46 -6.71
CA GLU A 19 -5.85 20.83 -6.28
C GLU A 19 -4.49 21.31 -6.80
N ASP A 20 -3.42 20.57 -6.50
CA ASP A 20 -2.07 20.85 -6.96
C ASP A 20 -1.25 19.56 -7.06
N PRO A 21 -1.15 18.95 -8.26
CA PRO A 21 -0.38 17.73 -8.47
C PRO A 21 1.09 17.84 -8.04
N ASP A 22 1.69 19.03 -8.14
CA ASP A 22 3.10 19.25 -7.84
C ASP A 22 3.36 19.37 -6.32
N SER A 23 2.31 19.54 -5.52
CA SER A 23 2.38 19.60 -4.06
C SER A 23 2.40 18.23 -3.38
N VAL A 24 2.06 17.16 -4.11
CA VAL A 24 1.98 15.80 -3.58
C VAL A 24 3.36 15.32 -3.16
N THR A 25 3.56 15.14 -1.85
CA THR A 25 4.81 14.59 -1.31
C THR A 25 4.88 13.07 -1.49
N ILE A 26 6.11 12.54 -1.49
CA ILE A 26 6.35 11.08 -1.55
C ILE A 26 5.65 10.37 -0.38
N ASP A 27 5.65 10.96 0.80
CA ASP A 27 5.04 10.36 1.99
C ASP A 27 3.52 10.29 1.88
N GLN A 28 2.88 11.33 1.32
CA GLN A 28 1.44 11.32 1.04
C GLN A 28 1.08 10.26 -0.01
N LEU A 29 1.87 10.16 -1.08
CA LEU A 29 1.68 9.12 -2.09
C LEU A 29 1.84 7.72 -1.50
N LYS A 30 2.87 7.50 -0.68
CA LYS A 30 3.08 6.21 0.00
C LYS A 30 1.92 5.85 0.93
N ALA A 31 1.40 6.82 1.68
CA ALA A 31 0.26 6.63 2.57
C ALA A 31 -1.00 6.24 1.77
N ALA A 32 -1.28 6.90 0.64
CA ALA A 32 -2.40 6.58 -0.23
C ALA A 32 -2.27 5.17 -0.85
N ILE A 33 -1.07 4.82 -1.34
CA ILE A 33 -0.79 3.47 -1.85
C ILE A 33 -1.05 2.43 -0.75
N ARG A 34 -0.56 2.66 0.47
CA ARG A 34 -0.78 1.76 1.61
C ARG A 34 -2.28 1.56 1.87
N ARG A 35 -3.07 2.63 1.93
CA ARG A 35 -4.53 2.52 2.15
C ARG A 35 -5.22 1.70 1.07
N GLY A 36 -4.88 1.93 -0.20
CA GLY A 36 -5.42 1.13 -1.31
C GLY A 36 -5.02 -0.36 -1.24
N VAL A 37 -3.78 -0.66 -0.85
CA VAL A 37 -3.31 -2.04 -0.64
C VAL A 37 -4.02 -2.71 0.54
N LEU A 38 -4.18 -2.02 1.67
CA LEU A 38 -4.88 -2.54 2.86
C LEU A 38 -6.37 -2.78 2.59
N ALA A 39 -6.99 -1.92 1.78
CA ALA A 39 -8.36 -2.08 1.29
C ALA A 39 -8.50 -3.19 0.23
N SER A 40 -7.40 -3.82 -0.20
CA SER A 40 -7.37 -4.78 -1.31
C SER A 40 -7.93 -4.24 -2.63
N ALA A 41 -7.86 -2.92 -2.84
CA ALA A 41 -8.31 -2.26 -4.07
C ALA A 41 -7.36 -2.54 -5.24
N PHE A 42 -6.05 -2.62 -4.94
CA PHE A 42 -5.01 -3.00 -5.88
C PHE A 42 -3.84 -3.65 -5.15
N THR A 43 -2.91 -4.25 -5.90
CA THR A 43 -1.69 -4.88 -5.36
C THR A 43 -0.46 -4.12 -5.82
N ALA A 44 0.41 -3.73 -4.88
CA ALA A 44 1.69 -3.11 -5.20
C ALA A 44 2.64 -4.14 -5.83
N VAL A 45 2.98 -3.95 -7.11
CA VAL A 45 3.88 -4.84 -7.86
C VAL A 45 5.28 -4.24 -7.92
N THR A 46 6.28 -5.00 -7.45
CA THR A 46 7.70 -4.67 -7.57
C THR A 46 8.40 -5.62 -8.54
N CYS A 47 9.52 -5.21 -9.14
CA CYS A 47 10.33 -6.06 -10.03
C CYS A 47 11.77 -6.21 -9.53
N GLY A 48 12.38 -7.35 -9.82
CA GLY A 48 13.75 -7.65 -9.40
C GLY A 48 14.20 -9.05 -9.80
N THR A 49 15.45 -9.37 -9.49
CA THR A 49 16.05 -10.70 -9.65
C THR A 49 16.84 -11.06 -8.40
N SER A 50 16.32 -12.02 -7.64
CA SER A 50 16.96 -12.53 -6.43
C SER A 50 18.32 -13.15 -6.73
N PHE A 51 18.42 -13.94 -7.80
CA PHE A 51 19.66 -14.61 -8.21
C PHE A 51 20.82 -13.64 -8.51
N LYS A 52 20.52 -12.45 -9.06
CA LYS A 52 21.54 -11.42 -9.34
C LYS A 52 21.66 -10.39 -8.22
N ASN A 53 20.99 -10.58 -7.09
CA ASN A 53 20.98 -9.66 -5.95
C ASN A 53 20.54 -8.24 -6.34
N LYS A 54 19.51 -8.11 -7.20
CA LYS A 54 18.96 -6.81 -7.60
C LYS A 54 17.47 -6.74 -7.29
N GLY A 55 17.05 -5.73 -6.54
CA GLY A 55 15.64 -5.49 -6.22
C GLY A 55 15.14 -6.12 -4.92
N VAL A 56 15.96 -6.93 -4.23
CA VAL A 56 15.57 -7.51 -2.93
C VAL A 56 15.46 -6.43 -1.85
N GLN A 57 16.38 -5.47 -1.81
CA GLN A 57 16.36 -4.41 -0.81
C GLN A 57 15.16 -3.47 -1.01
N PRO A 58 14.88 -2.95 -2.22
CA PRO A 58 13.65 -2.18 -2.46
C PRO A 58 12.36 -2.95 -2.20
N LEU A 59 12.35 -4.29 -2.41
CA LEU A 59 11.21 -5.13 -2.04
C LEU A 59 10.99 -5.14 -0.53
N LEU A 60 12.06 -5.22 0.28
CA LEU A 60 11.95 -5.16 1.73
C LEU A 60 11.43 -3.79 2.21
N ASP A 61 11.86 -2.70 1.57
CA ASP A 61 11.34 -1.36 1.86
C ASP A 61 9.84 -1.27 1.53
N ALA A 62 9.43 -1.81 0.37
CA ALA A 62 8.02 -1.85 -0.05
C ALA A 62 7.14 -2.69 0.89
N ILE A 63 7.69 -3.74 1.51
CA ILE A 63 6.98 -4.51 2.54
C ILE A 63 6.65 -3.62 3.73
N VAL A 64 7.62 -2.84 4.21
CA VAL A 64 7.41 -1.93 5.34
C VAL A 64 6.43 -0.82 4.98
N ASP A 65 6.58 -0.24 3.78
CA ASP A 65 5.74 0.87 3.33
C ASP A 65 4.26 0.44 3.14
N TYR A 66 4.01 -0.71 2.49
CA TYR A 66 2.68 -1.00 1.94
C TYR A 66 1.95 -2.19 2.58
N LEU A 67 2.61 -3.12 3.26
CA LEU A 67 1.95 -4.29 3.83
C LEU A 67 1.40 -4.05 5.25
N PRO A 68 0.33 -4.77 5.66
CA PRO A 68 -0.30 -4.58 6.96
C PRO A 68 0.63 -4.94 8.12
N SER A 69 0.51 -4.14 9.19
CA SER A 69 0.90 -4.55 10.54
C SER A 69 -0.24 -5.36 11.19
N PRO A 70 0.01 -6.06 12.31
CA PRO A 70 -1.04 -6.77 13.05
C PRO A 70 -2.19 -5.88 13.53
N LEU A 71 -1.97 -4.57 13.64
CA LEU A 71 -3.00 -3.60 14.03
C LEU A 71 -3.87 -3.16 12.85
N ASP A 72 -3.41 -3.39 11.63
CA ASP A 72 -4.13 -3.03 10.40
C ASP A 72 -5.12 -4.12 9.95
N VAL A 73 -5.15 -5.26 10.63
CA VAL A 73 -6.02 -6.40 10.31
C VAL A 73 -7.06 -6.65 11.41
N PRO A 74 -8.26 -7.17 11.06
CA PRO A 74 -9.26 -7.54 12.05
C PRO A 74 -8.72 -8.56 13.05
N ALA A 75 -9.17 -8.44 14.31
CA ALA A 75 -8.86 -9.42 15.33
C ALA A 75 -9.40 -10.80 14.96
N ILE A 76 -8.64 -11.84 15.29
CA ILE A 76 -9.06 -13.22 15.05
C ILE A 76 -10.27 -13.57 15.94
N SER A 77 -11.28 -14.22 15.35
CA SER A 77 -12.40 -14.78 16.12
C SER A 77 -12.04 -16.16 16.63
N GLY A 78 -12.00 -16.33 17.95
CA GLY A 78 -11.78 -17.62 18.59
C GLY A 78 -13.09 -18.38 18.83
N PHE A 79 -13.03 -19.71 18.83
CA PHE A 79 -14.11 -20.58 19.30
C PHE A 79 -13.62 -21.46 20.45
N LYS A 80 -14.53 -21.91 21.32
CA LYS A 80 -14.17 -22.86 22.39
C LYS A 80 -14.10 -24.27 21.80
N PRO A 81 -13.10 -25.09 22.17
CA PRO A 81 -13.07 -26.49 21.75
C PRO A 81 -14.35 -27.22 22.17
N GLY A 82 -15.14 -27.68 21.21
CA GLY A 82 -16.39 -28.41 21.44
C GLY A 82 -17.69 -27.62 21.20
N ASP A 83 -17.61 -26.35 20.82
CA ASP A 83 -18.73 -25.61 20.18
C ASP A 83 -18.83 -25.93 18.68
#